data_AF-A0A7Y8H971-F1
#
_entry.id   AF-A0A7Y8H971-F1
#
_cell.length_a   1.000
_cell.length_b   1.000
_cell.length_c   1.000
_cell.angle_alpha   90.00
_cell.angle_beta   90.00
_cell.angle_gamma   90.00
#
_symmetry.space_group_name_H-M   'P 1'
#
loop_
_entity.id
_entity.type
_entity.pdbx_description
1 polymer ?
#
loop_
_entity_poly.entity_id
_entity_poly.type
_entity_poly.pdbx_seq_one_letter_code
_entity_poly.pdbx_strand_id
1 'polypeptide(L)'
;YDETSSVIVLARLEDLLINIGEPARLIRIYKSSLSKNPQEPVIRFLLGKLYYRLEMIDDAFETFALFDTGGSGYPELHLLMGNLYLKRHQMEKAVHEFSKALDIKIALKLPYCCKECGFTSPEWSGRCEGCKKWNTFQFNLDGKCRI
;
A
#
# COMPACT_ATOMS: atom_id res chain seq x y z
N TYR A 1 13.47 -11.02 -23.77
CA TYR A 1 13.48 -11.11 -22.29
C TYR A 1 14.11 -12.42 -21.85
N ASP A 2 13.74 -13.58 -22.40
CA ASP A 2 14.26 -14.90 -21.98
C ASP A 2 15.79 -15.04 -21.90
N GLU A 3 16.54 -14.31 -22.73
CA GLU A 3 18.01 -14.33 -22.73
C GLU A 3 18.64 -13.29 -21.79
N THR A 4 17.96 -12.15 -21.60
CA THR A 4 18.55 -10.97 -20.93
C THR A 4 18.02 -10.73 -19.53
N SER A 5 16.86 -11.31 -19.18
CA SER A 5 16.10 -11.05 -17.96
C SER A 5 15.96 -9.55 -17.62
N SER A 6 16.08 -8.68 -18.63
CA SER A 6 16.15 -7.24 -18.45
C SER A 6 14.76 -6.66 -18.18
N VAL A 7 14.61 -6.04 -17.02
CA VAL A 7 13.37 -5.36 -16.61
C VAL A 7 13.01 -4.21 -17.55
N ILE A 8 14.01 -3.53 -18.13
CA ILE A 8 13.78 -2.46 -19.12
C ILE A 8 13.14 -3.02 -20.39
N VAL A 9 13.66 -4.14 -20.89
CA VAL A 9 13.06 -4.84 -22.04
C VAL A 9 11.64 -5.30 -21.72
N LEU A 10 11.43 -5.78 -20.50
CA LEU A 10 10.12 -6.22 -20.03
C LEU A 10 9.10 -5.07 -20.00
N ALA A 11 9.47 -3.91 -19.47
CA ALA A 11 8.62 -2.72 -19.47
C ALA A 11 8.25 -2.27 -20.89
N ARG A 12 9.21 -2.28 -21.83
CA ARG A 12 8.94 -1.96 -23.24
C ARG A 12 8.02 -2.97 -23.93
N LEU A 13 8.16 -4.25 -23.60
CA LEU A 13 7.27 -5.31 -24.11
C LEU A 13 5.86 -5.17 -23.55
N GLU A 14 5.71 -4.76 -22.29
CA GLU A 14 4.41 -4.51 -21.68
C GLU A 14 3.64 -3.42 -22.44
N ASP A 15 4.25 -2.24 -22.62
CA ASP A 15 3.66 -1.13 -23.37
C ASP A 15 3.25 -1.58 -24.79
N LEU A 16 4.15 -2.27 -25.49
CA LEU A 16 3.92 -2.73 -26.86
C LEU A 16 2.77 -3.73 -26.95
N LEU A 17 2.78 -4.79 -26.13
CA LEU A 17 1.81 -5.87 -26.22
C LEU A 17 0.42 -5.42 -25.76
N ILE A 18 0.34 -4.52 -24.79
CA ILE A 18 -0.93 -3.90 -24.42
C ILE A 18 -1.49 -3.05 -25.56
N ASN A 19 -0.64 -2.24 -26.22
CA ASN A 19 -1.09 -1.38 -27.33
C ASN A 19 -1.52 -2.17 -28.57
N ILE A 20 -0.89 -3.32 -28.83
CA ILE A 20 -1.26 -4.22 -29.94
C ILE A 20 -2.53 -5.03 -29.59
N GLY A 21 -2.94 -5.09 -28.32
CA GLY A 21 -4.08 -5.90 -27.89
C GLY A 21 -3.72 -7.39 -27.75
N GLU A 22 -2.46 -7.72 -27.49
CA GLU A 22 -1.96 -9.08 -27.22
C GLU A 22 -1.52 -9.30 -25.75
N PRO A 23 -2.36 -9.00 -24.74
CA PRO A 23 -1.98 -9.19 -23.34
C PRO A 23 -1.73 -10.66 -22.98
N ALA A 24 -2.35 -11.61 -23.68
CA ALA A 24 -2.15 -13.05 -23.47
C ALA A 24 -0.68 -13.47 -23.70
N ARG A 25 0.00 -12.87 -24.69
CA ARG A 25 1.40 -13.13 -24.95
C ARG A 25 2.29 -12.64 -23.81
N LEU A 26 1.95 -11.48 -23.23
CA LEU A 26 2.64 -10.91 -22.07
C LEU A 26 2.45 -11.79 -20.82
N ILE A 27 1.22 -12.25 -20.56
CA ILE A 27 0.94 -13.20 -19.47
C ILE A 27 1.81 -14.46 -19.60
N ARG A 28 1.94 -15.01 -20.81
CA ARG A 28 2.78 -16.19 -21.06
C ARG A 28 4.26 -15.92 -20.76
N ILE A 29 4.77 -14.74 -21.11
CA ILE A 29 6.15 -14.32 -20.81
C ILE A 29 6.36 -14.27 -19.29
N TYR A 30 5.46 -13.63 -18.55
CA TYR A 30 5.55 -13.56 -17.08
C TYR A 30 5.46 -14.95 -16.42
N LYS A 31 4.51 -15.80 -16.84
CA LYS A 31 4.37 -17.17 -16.32
C LYS A 31 5.62 -18.02 -16.58
N SER A 32 6.19 -17.93 -17.79
CA SER A 32 7.45 -18.60 -18.13
C SER A 32 8.59 -18.12 -17.22
N SER A 33 8.70 -16.81 -17.00
CA SER A 33 9.70 -16.24 -16.09
C SER A 33 9.54 -16.74 -14.65
N LEU A 34 8.31 -16.76 -14.13
CA LEU A 34 8.02 -17.27 -12.79
C LEU A 34 8.22 -18.78 -12.65
N SER A 35 8.06 -19.57 -13.72
CA SER A 35 8.42 -21.00 -13.67
C SER A 35 9.92 -21.23 -13.53
N LYS A 36 10.76 -20.30 -14.03
CA LYS A 36 12.22 -20.35 -13.90
C LYS A 36 12.68 -19.83 -12.54
N ASN A 37 12.04 -18.75 -12.05
CA ASN A 37 12.29 -18.19 -10.73
C ASN A 37 10.97 -17.90 -9.99
N PRO A 38 10.45 -18.87 -9.21
CA PRO A 38 9.17 -18.73 -8.52
C PRO A 38 9.13 -17.68 -7.43
N GLN A 39 10.27 -17.16 -6.97
CA GLN A 39 10.34 -16.17 -5.90
C GLN A 39 10.79 -14.80 -6.41
N GLU A 40 10.55 -14.49 -7.69
CA GLU A 40 10.79 -13.13 -8.21
C GLU A 40 9.60 -12.20 -7.87
N PRO A 41 9.71 -11.34 -6.83
CA PRO A 41 8.65 -10.39 -6.47
C PRO A 41 8.27 -9.42 -7.58
N VAL A 42 9.21 -8.90 -8.37
CA VAL A 42 8.94 -7.90 -9.41
C VAL A 42 8.05 -8.50 -10.50
N ILE A 43 8.38 -9.70 -10.98
CA ILE A 43 7.59 -10.35 -12.04
C ILE A 43 6.21 -10.76 -11.53
N ARG A 44 6.13 -11.28 -10.29
CA ARG A 44 4.83 -11.59 -9.65
C ARG A 44 3.98 -10.34 -9.51
N PHE A 45 4.57 -9.22 -9.12
CA PHE A 45 3.88 -7.94 -9.00
C PHE A 45 3.33 -7.46 -10.35
N LEU A 46 4.16 -7.45 -11.39
CA LEU A 46 3.76 -7.04 -12.74
C LEU A 46 2.65 -7.93 -13.30
N LEU A 47 2.71 -9.25 -13.09
CA LEU A 47 1.67 -10.18 -13.50
C LEU A 47 0.34 -9.89 -12.79
N GLY A 48 0.35 -9.69 -11.48
CA GLY A 48 -0.86 -9.36 -10.72
C GLY A 48 -1.47 -8.02 -11.15
N LYS A 49 -0.63 -7.01 -11.41
CA LYS A 49 -1.05 -5.71 -11.94
C LYS A 49 -1.67 -5.82 -13.33
N LEU A 50 -1.10 -6.66 -14.19
CA LEU A 50 -1.65 -6.94 -15.52
C LEU A 50 -3.03 -7.62 -15.42
N TYR A 51 -3.17 -8.64 -14.59
CA TYR A 51 -4.47 -9.29 -14.36
C TYR A 51 -5.52 -8.31 -13.84
N TYR A 52 -5.15 -7.46 -12.89
CA TYR A 52 -6.03 -6.41 -12.41
C TYR A 52 -6.47 -5.45 -13.54
N ARG A 53 -5.53 -5.00 -14.37
CA ARG A 53 -5.80 -4.13 -15.53
C ARG A 53 -6.74 -4.76 -16.55
N LEU A 54 -6.69 -6.09 -16.69
CA LEU A 54 -7.53 -6.86 -17.60
C LEU A 54 -8.87 -7.30 -16.97
N GLU A 55 -9.19 -6.81 -15.76
CA GLU A 55 -10.36 -7.21 -14.96
C GLU A 55 -10.42 -8.73 -14.68
N MET A 56 -9.27 -9.42 -14.71
CA MET A 56 -9.10 -10.80 -14.28
C MET A 56 -8.92 -10.82 -12.75
N ILE A 57 -9.99 -10.49 -12.04
CA ILE A 57 -9.97 -10.20 -10.59
C ILE A 57 -9.48 -11.40 -9.76
N ASP A 58 -9.88 -12.62 -10.14
CA ASP A 58 -9.52 -13.82 -9.39
C ASP A 58 -8.03 -14.18 -9.55
N ASP A 59 -7.53 -14.20 -10.79
CA ASP A 59 -6.12 -14.42 -11.08
C ASP A 59 -5.22 -13.36 -10.41
N ALA A 60 -5.65 -12.08 -10.43
CA ALA A 60 -4.93 -11.00 -9.76
C ALA A 60 -4.84 -11.24 -8.25
N PHE A 61 -5.95 -11.64 -7.64
CA PHE A 61 -6.02 -11.90 -6.21
C PHE A 61 -5.15 -13.11 -5.80
N GLU A 62 -5.21 -14.21 -6.53
CA GLU A 62 -4.36 -15.38 -6.29
C GLU A 62 -2.87 -15.04 -6.45
N THR A 63 -2.54 -14.25 -7.48
CA THR A 63 -1.16 -13.83 -7.73
C THR A 63 -0.58 -13.01 -6.57
N PHE A 64 -1.37 -12.10 -6.00
CA PHE A 64 -0.95 -11.28 -4.85
C PHE A 64 -1.07 -12.00 -3.50
N ALA A 65 -1.95 -12.98 -3.36
CA ALA A 65 -2.04 -13.80 -2.14
C ALA A 65 -0.77 -14.64 -1.91
N LEU A 66 -0.07 -14.99 -2.98
CA LEU A 66 1.22 -15.69 -2.97
C LEU A 66 2.43 -14.75 -2.82
N PHE A 67 2.20 -13.45 -2.65
CA PHE A 67 3.27 -12.47 -2.52
C PHE A 67 3.83 -12.52 -1.10
N ASP A 68 5.06 -13.01 -0.94
CA ASP A 68 5.78 -12.90 0.32
C ASP A 68 6.32 -11.47 0.46
N THR A 69 5.73 -10.71 1.38
CA THR A 69 6.18 -9.34 1.64
C THR A 69 7.51 -9.32 2.40
N GLY A 70 7.97 -10.44 2.98
CA GLY A 70 9.26 -10.51 3.67
C GLY A 70 9.42 -9.48 4.80
N GLY A 71 8.32 -8.94 5.33
CA GLY A 71 8.30 -7.80 6.25
C GLY A 71 8.60 -6.43 5.61
N SER A 72 8.88 -6.37 4.32
CA SER A 72 9.02 -5.13 3.56
C SER A 72 7.64 -4.53 3.26
N GLY A 73 7.48 -3.25 3.53
CA GLY A 73 6.27 -2.52 3.18
C GLY A 73 6.21 -2.32 1.66
N TYR A 74 5.19 -2.90 1.01
CA TYR A 74 4.87 -2.61 -0.39
C TYR A 74 3.54 -1.83 -0.44
N PRO A 75 3.57 -0.49 -0.29
CA PRO A 75 2.36 0.33 -0.36
C PRO A 75 1.51 0.07 -1.61
N GLU A 76 2.15 -0.07 -2.77
CA GLU A 76 1.46 -0.30 -4.05
C GLU A 76 0.75 -1.66 -4.09
N LEU A 77 1.34 -2.71 -3.49
CA LEU A 77 0.70 -4.02 -3.36
C LEU A 77 -0.58 -3.94 -2.54
N HIS A 78 -0.50 -3.29 -1.37
CA HIS A 78 -1.65 -3.12 -0.49
C HIS A 78 -2.74 -2.26 -1.14
N LEU A 79 -2.38 -1.25 -1.93
CA LEU A 79 -3.33 -0.46 -2.70
C LEU A 79 -4.05 -1.33 -3.75
N LEU A 80 -3.34 -2.17 -4.50
CA LEU A 80 -3.95 -3.08 -5.48
C LEU A 80 -4.84 -4.14 -4.82
N MET A 81 -4.40 -4.72 -3.70
CA MET A 81 -5.22 -5.65 -2.91
C MET A 81 -6.50 -4.99 -2.37
N GLY A 82 -6.41 -3.74 -1.90
CA GLY A 82 -7.58 -2.97 -1.49
C GLY A 82 -8.59 -2.78 -2.63
N ASN A 83 -8.11 -2.42 -3.82
CA ASN A 83 -8.95 -2.30 -5.02
C ASN A 83 -9.60 -3.63 -5.43
N LEU A 84 -8.86 -4.74 -5.36
CA LEU A 84 -9.40 -6.08 -5.63
C LEU A 84 -10.51 -6.46 -4.65
N TYR A 85 -10.34 -6.14 -3.37
CA TYR A 85 -11.39 -6.34 -2.37
C TYR A 85 -12.62 -5.47 -2.63
N LEU A 86 -12.45 -4.22 -3.09
CA LEU A 86 -13.59 -3.37 -3.50
C LEU A 86 -14.36 -3.99 -4.68
N LYS A 87 -13.64 -4.48 -5.71
CA LYS A 87 -14.24 -5.17 -6.86
C LYS A 87 -15.02 -6.43 -6.47
N ARG A 88 -14.65 -7.07 -5.36
CA ARG A 88 -15.33 -8.22 -4.75
C ARG A 88 -16.37 -7.84 -3.69
N HIS A 89 -16.69 -6.55 -3.53
CA HIS A 89 -17.63 -6.03 -2.53
C HIS A 89 -17.25 -6.35 -1.06
N GLN A 90 -15.96 -6.55 -0.77
CA GLN A 90 -15.44 -6.82 0.57
C GLN A 90 -14.86 -5.53 1.18
N MET A 91 -15.74 -4.61 1.55
CA MET A 91 -15.39 -3.24 1.93
C MET A 91 -14.44 -3.16 3.13
N GLU A 92 -14.67 -3.98 4.16
CA GLU A 92 -13.89 -3.98 5.40
C GLU A 92 -12.44 -4.40 5.14
N LYS A 93 -12.25 -5.42 4.29
CA LYS A 93 -10.92 -5.89 3.91
C LYS A 93 -10.21 -4.88 3.01
N ALA A 94 -10.95 -4.20 2.14
CA ALA A 94 -10.39 -3.12 1.34
C ALA A 94 -9.82 -2.00 2.22
N VAL A 95 -10.60 -1.54 3.20
CA VAL A 95 -10.14 -0.52 4.18
C VAL A 95 -8.90 -0.99 4.93
N HIS A 96 -8.87 -2.26 5.35
CA HIS A 96 -7.70 -2.82 6.02
C HIS A 96 -6.45 -2.77 5.14
N GLU A 97 -6.53 -3.19 3.88
CA GLU A 97 -5.40 -3.12 2.96
C GLU A 97 -4.98 -1.67 2.65
N PHE A 98 -5.93 -0.75 2.44
CA PHE A 98 -5.59 0.67 2.25
C PHE A 98 -4.89 1.28 3.47
N SER A 99 -5.26 0.87 4.70
CA SER A 99 -4.59 1.33 5.91
C SER A 99 -3.12 0.89 5.96
N LYS A 100 -2.82 -0.35 5.55
CA LYS A 100 -1.45 -0.85 5.40
C LYS A 100 -0.68 -0.10 4.32
N ALA A 101 -1.33 0.22 3.20
CA ALA A 101 -0.70 0.97 2.10
C ALA A 101 -0.21 2.35 2.54
N LEU A 102 -0.97 3.01 3.41
CA LEU A 102 -0.64 4.35 3.91
C LEU A 102 0.26 4.33 5.16
N ASP A 103 0.66 3.14 5.64
CA ASP A 103 1.24 2.93 6.97
C ASP A 103 0.46 3.66 8.08
N ILE A 104 -0.86 3.83 7.86
CA ILE A 104 -1.75 4.36 8.87
C ILE A 104 -2.05 3.19 9.80
N LYS A 105 -1.18 3.01 10.79
CA LYS A 105 -1.61 2.39 12.05
C LYS A 105 -2.70 3.29 12.59
N ILE A 106 -3.96 2.97 12.29
CA ILE A 106 -5.13 3.76 12.69
C ILE A 106 -5.14 3.89 14.22
N ALA A 107 -4.54 4.95 14.70
CA ALA A 107 -5.26 6.08 15.24
C ALA A 107 -4.50 7.31 14.77
N LEU A 108 -5.21 8.27 14.17
CA LEU A 108 -4.73 9.64 14.04
C LEU A 108 -4.56 10.18 15.47
N LYS A 109 -3.52 9.74 16.20
CA LYS A 109 -3.20 10.18 17.55
C LYS A 109 -2.62 11.57 17.40
N LEU A 110 -3.50 12.54 17.20
CA LEU A 110 -3.15 13.93 17.24
C LEU A 110 -2.63 14.21 18.66
N PRO A 111 -1.34 14.55 18.82
CA PRO A 111 -0.83 14.87 20.13
C PRO A 111 -1.53 16.14 20.63
N TYR A 112 -1.87 16.14 21.91
CA TYR A 112 -2.38 17.31 22.61
C TYR A 112 -1.21 18.15 23.11
N CYS A 113 -1.40 19.47 23.19
CA CYS A 113 -0.46 20.36 23.86
C CYS A 113 -1.21 21.36 24.75
N CYS A 114 -0.59 21.76 25.85
CA CYS A 114 -1.13 22.80 26.72
C CYS A 114 -0.80 24.19 26.15
N LYS A 115 -1.83 25.00 25.86
CA LYS A 115 -1.65 26.38 25.35
C LYS A 115 -0.94 27.34 26.31
N GLU A 116 -0.87 26.99 27.59
CA GLU A 116 -0.31 27.84 28.65
C GLU A 116 1.17 27.55 28.96
N CYS A 117 1.59 26.28 28.85
CA CYS A 117 2.93 25.85 29.26
C CYS A 117 3.63 24.95 28.24
N GLY A 118 3.00 24.65 27.11
CA GLY A 118 3.59 23.87 26.02
C GLY A 118 3.68 22.36 26.28
N PHE A 119 3.24 21.88 27.44
CA PHE A 119 3.29 20.44 27.78
C PHE A 119 2.52 19.60 26.75
N THR A 120 3.15 18.57 26.19
CA THR A 120 2.56 17.68 25.18
C THR A 120 2.13 16.34 25.78
N SER A 121 1.02 15.79 25.29
CA SER A 121 0.48 14.50 25.72
C SER A 121 -0.11 13.73 24.53
N PRO A 122 0.09 12.41 24.42
CA PRO A 122 -0.58 11.59 23.41
C PRO A 122 -2.07 11.34 23.72
N GLU A 123 -2.50 11.56 24.96
CA GLU A 123 -3.86 11.35 25.44
C GLU A 123 -4.47 12.63 26.01
N TRP A 124 -5.78 12.78 25.88
CA TRP A 124 -6.50 13.93 26.44
C TRP A 124 -6.64 13.79 27.95
N SER A 125 -6.43 14.91 28.66
CA SER A 125 -6.75 15.06 30.08
C SER A 125 -7.45 16.39 30.32
N GLY A 126 -8.43 16.44 31.22
CA GLY A 126 -9.09 17.70 31.59
C GLY A 126 -8.14 18.69 32.29
N ARG A 127 -7.05 18.21 32.89
CA ARG A 127 -6.08 19.01 33.65
C ARG A 127 -4.67 18.79 33.12
N CYS A 128 -3.98 19.87 32.77
CA CYS A 128 -2.60 19.81 32.30
C CYS A 128 -1.68 19.25 33.39
N GLU A 129 -0.85 18.26 33.05
CA GLU A 129 0.09 17.67 34.02
C GLU A 129 1.25 18.59 34.37
N GLY A 130 1.70 19.44 33.42
CA GLY A 130 2.71 20.48 33.66
C GLY A 130 2.23 21.61 34.56
N CYS A 131 1.29 22.45 34.08
CA CYS A 131 0.85 23.64 34.81
C CYS A 131 -0.36 23.45 35.74
N LYS A 132 -0.95 22.26 35.79
CA LYS A 132 -2.09 21.91 36.66
C LYS A 132 -3.37 22.72 36.44
N LYS A 133 -3.46 23.52 35.37
CA LYS A 133 -4.65 24.26 34.93
C LYS A 133 -5.62 23.34 34.17
N TRP A 134 -6.90 23.66 34.24
CA TRP A 134 -7.99 22.94 33.54
C TRP A 134 -8.22 23.51 32.14
N ASN A 135 -8.69 22.67 31.22
CA ASN A 135 -9.15 23.08 29.88
C ASN A 135 -8.10 23.88 29.07
N THR A 136 -6.83 23.51 29.20
CA THR A 136 -5.72 24.17 28.49
C THR A 136 -5.20 23.37 27.30
N PHE A 137 -5.59 22.10 27.13
CA PHE A 137 -5.15 21.28 26.01
C PHE A 137 -5.84 21.67 24.69
N GLN A 138 -5.07 21.69 23.62
CA GLN A 138 -5.51 21.83 22.24
C GLN A 138 -4.78 20.80 21.35
N PHE A 139 -5.28 20.53 20.14
CA PHE A 139 -4.58 19.68 19.19
C PHE A 139 -3.32 20.37 18.67
N ASN A 140 -2.20 19.65 18.70
CA ASN A 140 -0.95 20.10 18.10
C ASN A 140 -0.93 19.80 16.60
N LEU A 141 -1.69 20.59 15.84
CA LEU A 141 -1.65 20.60 14.38
C LEU A 141 -0.53 21.54 13.92
N ASP A 142 0.30 21.08 12.99
CA ASP A 142 1.29 21.91 12.27
C ASP A 142 2.31 22.66 13.15
N GLY A 143 2.64 22.11 14.32
CA GLY A 143 3.62 22.73 15.23
C GLY A 143 3.13 24.01 15.92
N LYS A 144 1.82 24.26 15.95
CA LYS A 144 1.18 25.41 16.63
C LYS A 144 1.48 25.50 18.13
N CYS A 145 2.08 24.48 18.72
CA CYS A 145 2.44 24.41 20.13
C CYS A 145 3.91 24.77 20.42
N ARG A 146 4.62 25.41 19.48
CA ARG A 146 5.92 26.02 19.75
C ARG A 146 5.72 27.29 20.59
N ILE A 147 6.12 27.23 21.85
CA ILE A 147 6.39 28.41 22.70
C ILE A 147 7.83 28.82 22.45
#